data_AF-A0A6M1ZG36-F1
#
_entry.id   AF-A0A6M1ZG36-F1
#
_cell.length_a   1.000
_cell.length_b   1.000
_cell.length_c   1.000
_cell.angle_alpha   90.00
_cell.angle_beta   90.00
_cell.angle_gamma   90.00
#
_symmetry.space_group_name_H-M   'P 1'
#
loop_
_entity.id
_entity.type
_entity.pdbx_description
1 polymer ?
#
loop_
_entity_poly.entity_id
_entity_poly.type
_entity_poly.pdbx_seq_one_letter_code
_entity_poly.pdbx_strand_id
1 'polypeptide(L)'
;MLKVFSAIALLPAALMAVSSPDEGEARRPVRLSQQPIITTIQGIALIPDEQMGHCLELSHVCGLQAYDLDIPGGIECLRERLEPLFLCAPYSKALLDEIKKEIILYYRSAGRPVVTVYVPEQDVTEGVIKLVVVEACLGEVRVCGNRWFSDKMYGKFVRLRPGRAITADTLLTDVAWMNRNPFRDANVFFVPGADEGTTDIELRVSDRFPVQFYGGGDNTGNTATGNTRWYAGATWGNVFGLGHILNYQYTTTTNVKRFQAHSFHYTALLPWRNLILLWGGYAVVEPDIPGFPKNKGHDFQGSARYAIPFGETYYGKVQETRFGFDFKNYDNNLIYEGDLEEVDVVTGTINLTQFVLGYAWASENAKAKFAFDIDLYGSPVRILSNQTDADYDELSAGADVRYIYGRTTMGATWYLPAKYEISALGRLQIASGALLPSEQFGLGGYDTVRGYDERIVNIDNALCLNFEFRFRPFSLLRFFGACCPQDYFTFLAFWDYGLGIPWERKFKLDLANNEPVLPPTEWLMSVGPGIRYVITNYLSARADWGVKLHRTTFDDGSRSQFNLGFVISY
;
A
#
# COMPACT_ATOMS: atom_id res chain seq x y z
N MET A 1 -11.54 0.81 -19.07
CA MET A 1 -11.89 -0.42 -18.32
C MET A 1 -10.65 -1.22 -17.85
N LEU A 2 -9.43 -0.64 -17.83
CA LEU A 2 -8.38 -1.16 -16.94
C LEU A 2 -8.70 -0.66 -15.53
N LYS A 3 -9.08 -1.57 -14.64
CA LYS A 3 -9.11 -1.29 -13.20
C LYS A 3 -7.67 -0.95 -12.81
N VAL A 4 -7.37 0.35 -12.68
CA VAL A 4 -6.16 0.82 -12.03
C VAL A 4 -6.34 0.44 -10.56
N PHE A 5 -5.84 -0.72 -10.18
CA PHE A 5 -5.61 -1.01 -8.78
C PHE A 5 -4.68 0.08 -8.27
N SER A 6 -5.22 1.05 -7.53
CA SER A 6 -4.40 1.92 -6.69
C SER A 6 -3.52 1.01 -5.85
N ALA A 7 -2.20 1.21 -5.95
CA ALA A 7 -1.17 0.40 -5.30
C ALA A 7 -1.34 0.31 -3.77
N ILE A 8 -2.19 1.14 -3.18
CA ILE A 8 -2.54 1.12 -1.76
C ILE A 8 -3.31 -0.15 -1.35
N ALA A 9 -3.99 -0.83 -2.28
CA ALA A 9 -4.81 -2.01 -2.00
C ALA A 9 -4.03 -3.35 -1.91
N LEU A 10 -2.71 -3.35 -2.13
CA LEU A 10 -1.88 -4.56 -2.17
C LEU A 10 -0.98 -4.78 -0.96
N LEU A 11 -1.22 -4.09 0.17
CA LEU A 11 -0.57 -4.44 1.43
C LEU A 11 -1.36 -5.55 2.13
N PRO A 12 -0.91 -6.82 2.11
CA PRO A 12 -1.40 -7.79 3.05
C PRO A 12 -1.00 -7.34 4.47
N ALA A 13 -1.98 -7.23 5.36
CA ALA A 13 -1.74 -7.20 6.79
C ALA A 13 -1.17 -8.57 7.19
N ALA A 14 0.15 -8.70 7.25
CA ALA A 14 0.81 -9.87 7.81
C ALA A 14 2.13 -9.48 8.46
N LEU A 15 2.17 -9.72 9.77
CA LEU A 15 3.30 -10.02 10.64
C LEU A 15 4.41 -8.95 10.84
N MET A 16 4.49 -8.45 12.07
CA MET A 16 5.67 -8.67 12.93
C MET A 16 5.22 -8.75 14.39
N ALA A 17 5.04 -9.98 14.89
CA ALA A 17 5.20 -10.28 16.30
C ALA A 17 6.66 -10.68 16.47
N VAL A 18 7.49 -9.79 16.99
CA VAL A 18 8.82 -10.16 17.49
C VAL A 18 8.59 -10.93 18.78
N SER A 19 8.70 -12.25 18.70
CA SER A 19 8.81 -13.10 19.88
C SER A 19 10.11 -12.73 20.61
N SER A 20 9.98 -12.27 21.85
CA SER A 20 11.09 -12.22 22.81
C SER A 20 11.69 -13.62 22.98
N PRO A 21 13.02 -13.78 23.04
CA PRO A 21 13.60 -15.05 23.46
C PRO A 21 13.17 -15.37 24.90
N ASP A 22 12.77 -16.61 25.12
CA ASP A 22 12.48 -17.23 26.41
C ASP A 22 13.52 -16.87 27.48
N GLU A 23 13.06 -16.29 28.59
CA GLU A 23 13.77 -16.32 29.87
C GLU A 23 13.45 -17.64 30.57
N GLY A 24 14.46 -18.52 30.64
CA GLY A 24 14.32 -19.80 31.33
C GLY A 24 15.66 -20.37 31.76
N GLU A 25 16.25 -19.82 32.82
CA GLU A 25 17.14 -20.62 33.67
C GLU A 25 17.09 -20.16 35.13
N ALA A 26 16.50 -21.02 35.98
CA ALA A 26 16.47 -20.85 37.41
C ALA A 26 17.88 -20.99 38.01
N ARG A 27 18.34 -20.02 38.80
CA ARG A 27 19.51 -20.19 39.68
C ARG A 27 19.22 -19.79 41.12
N ARG A 28 19.60 -20.71 42.00
CA ARG A 28 19.50 -20.69 43.47
C ARG A 28 20.22 -19.48 44.08
N PRO A 29 19.83 -19.02 45.28
CA PRO A 29 20.52 -17.91 45.94
C PRO A 29 21.89 -18.37 46.46
N VAL A 30 22.95 -17.78 45.92
CA VAL A 30 24.29 -17.83 46.52
C VAL A 30 24.34 -16.70 47.56
N ARG A 31 24.52 -17.06 48.83
CA ARG A 31 24.94 -16.09 49.86
C ARG A 31 26.37 -15.66 49.55
N LEU A 32 26.57 -14.38 49.25
CA LEU A 32 27.87 -13.73 49.33
C LEU A 32 27.82 -12.70 50.46
N SER A 33 28.49 -13.04 51.55
CA SER A 33 28.90 -12.12 52.60
C SER A 33 30.16 -11.38 52.14
N GLN A 34 30.03 -10.16 51.65
CA GLN A 34 31.10 -9.15 51.70
C GLN A 34 30.46 -7.79 51.96
N GLN A 35 30.91 -7.12 53.03
CA GLN A 35 30.45 -5.81 53.47
C GLN A 35 30.71 -4.75 52.37
N PRO A 36 29.84 -3.73 52.24
CA PRO A 36 30.02 -2.69 51.23
C PRO A 36 31.18 -1.77 51.61
N ILE A 37 32.12 -1.58 50.68
CA ILE A 37 32.96 -0.38 50.67
C ILE A 37 32.02 0.73 50.19
N ILE A 38 31.51 1.54 51.11
CA ILE A 38 30.54 2.59 50.78
C ILE A 38 31.28 3.75 50.12
N THR A 39 31.24 3.79 48.79
CA THR A 39 31.37 5.01 48.00
C THR A 39 30.03 5.26 47.31
N THR A 40 29.52 6.49 47.37
CA THR A 40 28.40 6.92 46.54
C THR A 40 28.92 7.22 45.15
N ILE A 41 28.16 6.88 44.12
CA ILE A 41 28.56 7.14 42.72
C ILE A 41 28.55 8.67 42.50
N GLN A 42 29.70 9.23 42.20
CA GLN A 42 29.87 10.65 41.86
C GLN A 42 29.91 10.85 40.34
N GLY A 43 30.37 9.85 39.59
CA GLY A 43 30.46 9.92 38.14
C GLY A 43 30.38 8.57 37.44
N ILE A 44 29.97 8.61 36.17
CA ILE A 44 29.95 7.46 35.27
C ILE A 44 30.73 7.86 34.01
N ALA A 45 31.76 7.08 33.68
CA ALA A 45 32.62 7.26 32.52
C ALA A 45 32.34 6.15 31.50
N LEU A 46 31.88 6.52 30.31
CA LEU A 46 31.69 5.62 29.17
C LEU A 46 32.90 5.71 28.25
N ILE A 47 33.51 4.57 27.94
CA ILE A 47 34.68 4.50 27.05
C ILE A 47 34.48 3.43 25.96
N PRO A 48 35.13 3.55 24.79
CA PRO A 48 35.20 2.48 23.81
C PRO A 48 36.19 1.41 24.27
N ASP A 49 36.06 0.21 23.73
CA ASP A 49 36.96 -0.92 24.06
C ASP A 49 38.43 -0.61 23.72
N GLU A 50 38.66 0.11 22.62
CA GLU A 50 39.98 0.56 22.17
C GLU A 50 40.74 1.38 23.23
N GLN A 51 40.02 2.05 24.14
CA GLN A 51 40.60 2.88 25.20
C GLN A 51 40.72 2.18 26.55
N MET A 52 40.38 0.89 26.63
CA MET A 52 40.45 0.13 27.89
C MET A 52 41.85 0.13 28.50
N GLY A 53 42.91 0.12 27.66
CA GLY A 53 44.31 0.11 28.08
C GLY A 53 44.95 1.48 28.32
N HIS A 54 44.25 2.59 28.07
CA HIS A 54 44.79 3.92 28.30
C HIS A 54 44.56 4.38 29.75
N CYS A 55 45.59 4.97 30.37
CA CYS A 55 45.48 5.64 31.67
C CYS A 55 44.69 6.95 31.51
N LEU A 56 43.36 6.84 31.40
CA LEU A 56 42.45 7.97 31.51
C LEU A 56 42.41 8.40 32.99
N GLU A 57 42.76 9.65 33.28
CA GLU A 57 42.55 10.25 34.61
C GLU A 57 41.05 10.48 34.82
N LEU A 58 40.41 9.62 35.61
CA LEU A 58 38.97 9.65 35.88
C LEU A 58 38.61 10.13 37.28
N SER A 59 39.61 10.45 38.10
CA SER A 59 39.51 10.77 39.54
C SER A 59 38.68 12.01 39.89
N HIS A 60 38.21 12.76 38.87
CA HIS A 60 37.46 14.01 39.04
C HIS A 60 36.16 14.06 38.19
N VAL A 61 35.73 12.94 37.62
CA VAL A 61 34.50 12.90 36.82
C VAL A 61 33.28 13.06 37.73
N CYS A 62 32.58 14.18 37.60
CA CYS A 62 31.27 14.40 38.20
C CYS A 62 30.20 14.29 37.11
N GLY A 63 29.19 13.46 37.36
CA GLY A 63 28.13 13.17 36.40
C GLY A 63 28.52 12.16 35.31
N LEU A 64 27.76 12.14 34.21
CA LEU A 64 28.00 11.26 33.08
C LEU A 64 28.93 11.89 32.05
N GLN A 65 30.06 11.23 31.75
CA GLN A 65 30.98 11.59 30.68
C GLN A 65 31.20 10.42 29.73
N ALA A 66 31.43 10.74 28.45
CA ALA A 66 31.80 9.76 27.44
C ALA A 66 33.05 10.22 26.69
N TYR A 67 33.95 9.29 26.44
CA TYR A 67 35.22 9.53 25.75
C TYR A 67 35.15 8.83 24.40
N ASP A 68 35.31 9.55 23.30
CA ASP A 68 35.39 9.01 21.94
C ASP A 68 34.30 7.97 21.56
N LEU A 69 33.10 8.14 22.11
CA LEU A 69 31.91 7.34 21.79
C LEU A 69 30.88 8.18 21.03
N ASP A 70 30.39 7.64 19.91
CA ASP A 70 29.22 8.18 19.21
C ASP A 70 27.93 7.77 19.93
N ILE A 71 27.51 8.55 20.92
CA ILE A 71 26.26 8.30 21.64
C ILE A 71 25.09 8.76 20.78
N PRO A 72 24.12 7.88 20.46
CA PRO A 72 22.92 8.27 19.72
C PRO A 72 22.19 9.42 20.42
N GLY A 73 21.91 10.51 19.70
CA GLY A 73 21.25 11.70 20.28
C GLY A 73 22.16 12.61 21.12
N GLY A 74 23.43 12.25 21.31
CA GLY A 74 24.39 12.98 22.12
C GLY A 74 24.40 12.58 23.59
N ILE A 75 25.51 12.91 24.28
CA ILE A 75 25.73 12.58 25.69
C ILE A 75 24.67 13.20 26.62
N GLU A 76 24.14 14.39 26.29
CA GLU A 76 23.14 15.09 27.11
C GLU A 76 21.84 14.29 27.26
N CYS A 77 21.35 13.67 26.18
CA CYS A 77 20.13 12.86 26.25
C CYS A 77 20.32 11.61 27.11
N LEU A 78 21.51 11.00 27.08
CA LEU A 78 21.82 9.88 27.96
C LEU A 78 21.99 10.34 29.42
N ARG A 79 22.54 11.55 29.62
CA ARG A 79 22.71 12.19 30.92
C ARG A 79 21.38 12.41 31.63
N GLU A 80 20.41 13.01 30.94
CA GLU A 80 19.05 13.23 31.46
C GLU A 80 18.36 11.94 31.90
N ARG A 81 18.70 10.81 31.27
CA ARG A 81 18.13 9.50 31.60
C ARG A 81 18.83 8.82 32.77
N LEU A 82 20.17 8.85 32.82
CA LEU A 82 20.95 8.09 33.80
C LEU A 82 21.19 8.85 35.11
N GLU A 83 21.47 10.15 35.05
CA GLU A 83 21.90 10.90 36.24
C GLU A 83 20.86 10.92 37.36
N PRO A 84 19.55 11.17 37.10
CA PRO A 84 18.53 11.19 38.16
C PRO A 84 18.32 9.83 38.83
N LEU A 85 18.71 8.74 38.16
CA LEU A 85 18.49 7.37 38.64
C LEU A 85 19.68 6.84 39.44
N PHE A 86 20.90 7.22 39.06
CA PHE A 86 22.10 6.50 39.48
C PHE A 86 23.17 7.36 40.17
N LEU A 87 23.19 8.68 40.00
CA LEU A 87 24.13 9.53 40.73
C LEU A 87 23.76 9.64 42.20
N CYS A 88 24.78 9.78 43.06
CA CYS A 88 24.67 9.82 44.53
C CYS A 88 24.07 8.56 45.18
N ALA A 89 23.78 7.52 44.39
CA ALA A 89 23.32 6.23 44.89
C ALA A 89 24.50 5.42 45.50
N PRO A 90 24.23 4.56 46.50
CA PRO A 90 25.26 3.70 47.08
C PRO A 90 25.70 2.62 46.06
N TYR A 91 27.01 2.46 45.90
CA TYR A 91 27.56 1.46 44.99
C TYR A 91 27.10 0.03 45.36
N SER A 92 26.61 -0.72 44.36
CA SER A 92 26.35 -2.16 44.48
C SER A 92 26.44 -2.86 43.12
N LYS A 93 26.66 -4.18 43.12
CA LYS A 93 26.65 -4.99 41.88
C LYS A 93 25.30 -4.93 41.17
N ALA A 94 24.20 -4.93 41.91
CA ALA A 94 22.86 -4.82 41.34
C ALA A 94 22.67 -3.49 40.61
N LEU A 95 23.16 -2.39 41.20
CA LEU A 95 23.10 -1.06 40.61
C LEU A 95 23.93 -0.98 39.31
N LEU A 96 25.09 -1.63 39.26
CA LEU A 96 25.88 -1.72 38.02
C LEU A 96 25.13 -2.44 36.90
N ASP A 97 24.45 -3.54 37.20
CA ASP A 97 23.66 -4.25 36.20
C ASP A 97 22.43 -3.43 35.75
N GLU A 98 21.85 -2.62 36.62
CA GLU A 98 20.80 -1.66 36.25
C GLU A 98 21.33 -0.54 35.34
N ILE A 99 22.50 0.05 35.65
CA ILE A 99 23.12 1.07 34.78
C ILE A 99 23.42 0.49 33.40
N LYS A 100 24.02 -0.70 33.33
CA LYS A 100 24.29 -1.41 32.05
C LYS A 100 23.00 -1.62 31.27
N LYS A 101 21.96 -2.12 31.94
CA LYS A 101 20.65 -2.35 31.32
C LYS A 101 20.05 -1.06 30.77
N GLU A 102 20.09 0.03 31.52
CA GLU A 102 19.55 1.32 31.05
C GLU A 102 20.34 1.89 29.87
N ILE A 103 21.68 1.77 29.85
CA ILE A 103 22.48 2.14 28.69
C ILE A 103 22.08 1.29 27.47
N ILE A 104 21.99 -0.04 27.62
CA ILE A 104 21.57 -0.93 26.52
C ILE A 104 20.18 -0.56 26.01
N LEU A 105 19.22 -0.31 26.91
CA LEU A 105 17.87 0.10 26.55
C LEU A 105 17.83 1.46 25.87
N TYR A 106 18.67 2.41 26.29
CA TYR A 106 18.82 3.70 25.63
C TYR A 106 19.28 3.53 24.18
N TYR A 107 20.41 2.84 23.96
CA TYR A 107 20.95 2.60 22.62
C TYR A 107 19.94 1.87 21.73
N ARG A 108 19.26 0.85 22.25
CA ARG A 108 18.19 0.14 21.53
C ARG A 108 17.04 1.05 21.15
N SER A 109 16.57 1.88 22.09
CA SER A 109 15.50 2.85 21.81
C SER A 109 15.90 3.92 20.81
N ALA A 110 17.21 4.21 20.71
CA ALA A 110 17.79 5.11 19.73
C ALA A 110 18.20 4.42 18.40
N GLY A 111 17.75 3.19 18.16
CA GLY A 111 17.93 2.49 16.89
C GLY A 111 19.26 1.75 16.73
N ARG A 112 20.01 1.51 17.81
CA ARG A 112 21.21 0.66 17.88
C ARG A 112 20.86 -0.67 18.58
N PRO A 113 20.39 -1.69 17.85
CA PRO A 113 19.80 -2.89 18.45
C PRO A 113 20.82 -3.79 19.17
N VAL A 114 22.08 -3.79 18.72
CA VAL A 114 23.12 -4.71 19.19
C VAL A 114 24.26 -3.91 19.84
N VAL A 115 24.17 -3.77 21.15
CA VAL A 115 25.15 -3.07 22.00
C VAL A 115 25.45 -3.92 23.22
N THR A 116 26.73 -4.03 23.55
CA THR A 116 27.20 -4.69 24.77
C THR A 116 27.81 -3.65 25.68
N VAL A 117 27.48 -3.73 26.98
CA VAL A 117 28.08 -2.89 28.02
C VAL A 117 28.67 -3.79 29.09
N TYR A 118 29.95 -3.65 29.38
CA TYR A 118 30.63 -4.39 30.44
C TYR A 118 31.48 -3.48 31.32
N VAL A 119 31.85 -4.03 32.48
CA VAL A 119 32.60 -3.35 33.52
C VAL A 119 34.02 -3.92 33.48
N PRO A 120 35.04 -3.15 33.08
CA PRO A 120 36.43 -3.60 33.16
C PRO A 120 36.89 -3.66 34.62
N GLU A 121 37.99 -4.35 34.88
CA GLU A 121 38.65 -4.32 36.18
C GLU A 121 39.05 -2.88 36.54
N GLN A 122 38.62 -2.40 37.70
CA GLN A 122 38.80 -1.01 38.14
C GLN A 122 38.71 -0.89 39.66
N ASP A 123 39.33 0.15 40.20
CA ASP A 123 39.11 0.60 41.57
C ASP A 123 38.02 1.69 41.59
N VAL A 124 37.01 1.54 42.46
CA VAL A 124 35.86 2.44 42.58
C VAL A 124 35.92 3.30 43.85
N THR A 125 37.06 3.32 44.54
CA THR A 125 37.29 4.13 45.76
C THR A 125 37.10 5.62 45.55
N GLU A 126 37.29 6.12 44.32
CA GLU A 126 37.07 7.53 43.95
C GLU A 126 35.62 7.84 43.54
N GLY A 127 34.70 6.86 43.61
CA GLY A 127 33.28 7.06 43.31
C GLY A 127 32.94 7.19 41.83
N VAL A 128 33.88 6.89 40.92
CA VAL A 128 33.66 6.93 39.46
C VAL A 128 33.58 5.51 38.91
N ILE A 129 32.53 5.23 38.14
CA ILE A 129 32.34 3.94 37.47
C ILE A 129 32.72 4.07 36.00
N LYS A 130 33.71 3.29 35.57
CA LYS A 130 34.10 3.09 34.17
C LYS A 130 33.27 1.95 33.55
N LEU A 131 32.63 2.22 32.42
CA LEU A 131 31.89 1.23 31.63
C LEU A 131 32.40 1.27 30.19
N VAL A 132 32.63 0.09 29.63
CA VAL A 132 32.98 -0.05 28.21
C VAL A 132 31.70 -0.29 27.43
N VAL A 133 31.47 0.53 26.41
CA VAL A 133 30.32 0.40 25.50
C VAL A 133 30.83 -0.01 24.13
N VAL A 134 30.35 -1.15 23.65
CA VAL A 134 30.71 -1.68 22.33
C VAL A 134 29.45 -1.83 21.49
N GLU A 135 29.34 -0.99 20.46
CA GLU A 135 28.36 -1.20 19.39
C GLU A 135 28.85 -2.33 18.49
N ALA A 136 28.01 -3.34 18.27
CA ALA A 136 28.41 -4.41 17.37
C ALA A 136 28.43 -3.91 15.91
N CYS A 137 29.52 -4.20 15.23
CA CYS A 137 29.64 -3.98 13.79
C CYS A 137 29.04 -5.16 13.03
N LEU A 138 28.48 -4.89 11.85
CA LEU A 138 28.04 -5.95 10.94
C LEU A 138 29.24 -6.79 10.51
N GLY A 139 29.19 -8.10 10.74
CA GLY A 139 30.12 -9.07 10.16
C GLY A 139 29.69 -9.39 8.73
N GLU A 140 28.89 -10.45 8.57
CA GLU A 140 28.35 -10.88 7.28
C GLU A 140 26.82 -10.82 7.22
N VAL A 141 26.28 -10.83 6.00
CA VAL A 141 24.85 -11.02 5.74
C VAL A 141 24.67 -12.35 5.04
N ARG A 142 23.92 -13.26 5.67
CA ARG A 142 23.59 -14.58 5.12
C ARG A 142 22.12 -14.66 4.79
N VAL A 143 21.79 -15.23 3.65
CA VAL A 143 20.40 -15.46 3.22
C VAL A 143 20.14 -16.96 3.31
N CYS A 144 19.02 -17.35 3.91
CA CYS A 144 18.66 -18.74 4.13
C CYS A 144 17.18 -18.97 3.82
N GLY A 145 16.84 -20.16 3.31
CA GLY A 145 15.46 -20.61 3.08
C GLY A 145 14.85 -20.21 1.74
N ASN A 146 15.51 -19.36 0.96
CA ASN A 146 15.09 -19.02 -0.40
C ASN A 146 15.32 -20.18 -1.38
N ARG A 147 14.30 -20.49 -2.19
CA ARG A 147 14.34 -21.53 -3.22
C ARG A 147 14.11 -20.97 -4.62
N TRP A 148 13.25 -19.96 -4.74
CA TRP A 148 12.80 -19.39 -6.01
C TRP A 148 13.43 -18.04 -6.33
N PHE A 149 14.02 -17.39 -5.33
CA PHE A 149 14.69 -16.10 -5.44
C PHE A 149 16.18 -16.26 -5.11
N SER A 150 17.07 -15.53 -5.81
CA SER A 150 18.52 -15.69 -5.62
C SER A 150 19.09 -14.85 -4.47
N ASP A 151 20.12 -15.36 -3.79
CA ASP A 151 20.86 -14.66 -2.74
C ASP A 151 21.39 -13.30 -3.22
N LYS A 152 21.89 -13.27 -4.46
CA LYS A 152 22.41 -12.07 -5.12
C LYS A 152 21.35 -10.96 -5.21
N MET A 153 20.08 -11.30 -5.32
CA MET A 153 19.01 -10.32 -5.36
C MET A 153 18.76 -9.73 -3.97
N TYR A 154 18.71 -10.56 -2.92
CA TYR A 154 18.55 -10.10 -1.54
C TYR A 154 19.70 -9.19 -1.10
N GLY A 155 20.95 -9.56 -1.45
CA GLY A 155 22.13 -8.74 -1.15
C GLY A 155 22.09 -7.33 -1.75
N LYS A 156 21.35 -7.10 -2.85
CA LYS A 156 21.16 -5.75 -3.43
C LYS A 156 20.21 -4.86 -2.63
N PHE A 157 19.37 -5.46 -1.78
CA PHE A 157 18.39 -4.73 -0.98
C PHE A 157 18.89 -4.40 0.42
N VAL A 158 20.00 -5.01 0.87
CA VAL A 158 20.62 -4.71 2.16
C VAL A 158 21.59 -3.54 2.01
N ARG A 159 21.32 -2.44 2.71
CA ARG A 159 22.17 -1.23 2.64
C ARG A 159 23.30 -1.23 3.67
N LEU A 160 23.17 -2.02 4.74
CA LEU A 160 24.22 -2.17 5.73
C LEU A 160 25.48 -2.75 5.10
N ARG A 161 26.65 -2.27 5.55
CA ARG A 161 27.96 -2.71 5.06
C ARG A 161 28.73 -3.38 6.19
N PRO A 162 29.45 -4.48 5.92
CA PRO A 162 30.38 -5.07 6.86
C PRO A 162 31.32 -4.03 7.48
N GLY A 163 31.63 -4.19 8.77
CA GLY A 163 32.49 -3.28 9.55
C GLY A 163 31.84 -1.96 9.96
N ARG A 164 30.52 -1.80 9.80
CA ARG A 164 29.78 -0.61 10.26
C ARG A 164 28.75 -1.00 11.32
N ALA A 165 28.45 -0.06 12.23
CA ALA A 165 27.42 -0.22 13.24
C ALA A 165 26.06 -0.56 12.60
N ILE A 166 25.36 -1.51 13.23
CA ILE A 166 24.04 -1.96 12.78
C ILE A 166 22.98 -0.95 13.22
N THR A 167 22.12 -0.52 12.30
CA THR A 167 21.02 0.39 12.60
C THR A 167 19.68 -0.27 12.30
N ALA A 168 18.77 -0.23 13.28
CA ALA A 168 17.47 -0.91 13.19
C ALA A 168 16.62 -0.33 12.06
N ASP A 169 16.52 1.00 11.96
CA ASP A 169 15.72 1.67 10.93
C ASP A 169 16.13 1.28 9.51
N THR A 170 17.44 1.22 9.25
CA THR A 170 17.97 0.85 7.93
C THR A 170 17.53 -0.55 7.55
N LEU A 171 17.70 -1.49 8.48
CA LEU A 171 17.44 -2.91 8.30
C LEU A 171 15.95 -3.21 8.18
N LEU A 172 15.12 -2.63 9.06
CA LEU A 172 13.67 -2.79 9.02
C LEU A 172 13.09 -2.22 7.72
N THR A 173 13.62 -1.10 7.23
CA THR A 173 13.22 -0.57 5.93
C THR A 173 13.71 -1.46 4.77
N ASP A 174 14.89 -2.09 4.87
CA ASP A 174 15.41 -3.02 3.85
C ASP A 174 14.47 -4.23 3.75
N VAL A 175 14.04 -4.76 4.90
CA VAL A 175 13.10 -5.89 5.00
C VAL A 175 11.72 -5.52 4.47
N ALA A 176 11.18 -4.37 4.87
CA ALA A 176 9.91 -3.88 4.37
C ALA A 176 9.94 -3.74 2.84
N TRP A 177 11.05 -3.28 2.27
CA TRP A 177 11.24 -3.22 0.82
C TRP A 177 11.28 -4.62 0.18
N MET A 178 11.98 -5.58 0.79
CA MET A 178 12.02 -6.97 0.32
C MET A 178 10.61 -7.61 0.30
N ASN A 179 9.81 -7.36 1.34
CA ASN A 179 8.48 -7.95 1.53
C ASN A 179 7.37 -7.25 0.72
N ARG A 180 7.69 -6.24 -0.10
CA ARG A 180 6.75 -5.71 -1.12
C ARG A 180 6.36 -6.73 -2.19
N ASN A 181 7.16 -7.77 -2.37
CA ASN A 181 6.83 -8.85 -3.28
C ASN A 181 6.03 -9.94 -2.54
N PRO A 182 4.78 -10.22 -2.94
CA PRO A 182 3.90 -11.14 -2.20
C PRO A 182 4.29 -12.62 -2.34
N PHE A 183 5.35 -12.97 -3.08
CA PHE A 183 5.83 -14.34 -3.24
C PHE A 183 6.96 -14.70 -2.27
N ARG A 184 7.28 -13.81 -1.33
CA ARG A 184 8.32 -14.03 -0.33
C ARG A 184 8.01 -13.27 0.96
N ASP A 185 8.50 -13.81 2.05
CA ASP A 185 8.52 -13.17 3.36
C ASP A 185 9.93 -13.30 3.95
N ALA A 186 10.58 -12.19 4.23
CA ALA A 186 11.92 -12.12 4.79
C ALA A 186 11.86 -11.59 6.23
N ASN A 187 12.60 -12.26 7.11
CA ASN A 187 12.76 -11.89 8.51
C ASN A 187 14.26 -11.81 8.84
N VAL A 188 14.61 -11.01 9.85
CA VAL A 188 16.01 -10.76 10.24
C VAL A 188 16.27 -11.36 11.60
N PHE A 189 17.38 -12.07 11.71
CA PHE A 189 17.93 -12.56 12.97
C PHE A 189 19.37 -12.06 13.14
N PHE A 190 19.72 -11.71 14.38
CA PHE A 190 21.09 -11.38 14.76
C PHE A 190 21.75 -12.63 15.33
N VAL A 191 22.93 -12.96 14.81
CA VAL A 191 23.73 -14.12 15.24
C VAL A 191 25.13 -13.62 15.59
N PRO A 192 25.81 -14.18 16.60
CA PRO A 192 27.22 -13.84 16.87
C PRO A 192 28.08 -13.97 15.61
N GLY A 193 28.88 -12.94 15.31
CA GLY A 193 29.79 -12.93 14.17
C GLY A 193 31.08 -13.72 14.43
N ALA A 194 31.92 -13.84 13.41
CA ALA A 194 33.19 -14.58 13.50
C ALA A 194 34.25 -13.87 14.34
N ASP A 195 34.29 -12.53 14.27
CA ASP A 195 35.25 -11.70 14.99
C ASP A 195 34.61 -11.09 16.25
N GLU A 196 35.40 -10.81 17.28
CA GLU A 196 34.92 -10.13 18.48
C GLU A 196 34.34 -8.74 18.15
N GLY A 197 33.25 -8.36 18.82
CA GLY A 197 32.54 -7.12 18.53
C GLY A 197 31.75 -7.12 17.22
N THR A 198 31.66 -8.26 16.52
CA THR A 198 30.85 -8.38 15.29
C THR A 198 29.56 -9.17 15.49
N THR A 199 28.56 -8.86 14.68
CA THR A 199 27.28 -9.58 14.62
C THR A 199 26.91 -9.82 13.17
N ASP A 200 26.59 -11.07 12.85
CA ASP A 200 26.10 -11.46 11.55
C ASP A 200 24.58 -11.27 11.48
N ILE A 201 24.10 -10.92 10.29
CA ILE A 201 22.67 -10.84 9.99
C ILE A 201 22.28 -12.08 9.19
N GLU A 202 21.35 -12.86 9.73
CA GLU A 202 20.71 -13.97 9.03
C GLU A 202 19.33 -13.53 8.52
N LEU A 203 19.21 -13.37 7.20
CA LEU A 203 17.95 -13.15 6.51
C LEU A 203 17.28 -14.49 6.25
N ARG A 204 16.30 -14.85 7.09
CA ARG A 204 15.49 -16.05 6.89
C ARG A 204 14.30 -15.73 5.99
N VAL A 205 14.26 -16.38 4.85
CA VAL A 205 13.28 -16.18 3.80
C VAL A 205 12.38 -17.40 3.71
N SER A 206 11.07 -17.16 3.68
CA SER A 206 10.08 -18.12 3.22
C SER A 206 9.54 -17.65 1.87
N ASP A 207 9.96 -18.28 0.78
CA ASP A 207 9.43 -18.00 -0.56
C ASP A 207 8.50 -19.12 -1.07
N ARG A 208 7.64 -18.75 -2.02
CA ARG A 208 6.73 -19.67 -2.69
C ARG A 208 6.96 -19.65 -4.19
N PHE A 209 6.46 -20.67 -4.88
CA PHE A 209 6.53 -20.75 -6.34
C PHE A 209 6.04 -19.43 -6.95
N PRO A 210 6.84 -18.73 -7.77
CA PRO A 210 6.60 -17.32 -8.10
C PRO A 210 5.58 -17.15 -9.22
N VAL A 211 4.67 -18.11 -9.42
CA VAL A 211 3.58 -18.01 -10.40
C VAL A 211 2.27 -18.37 -9.69
N GLN A 212 1.30 -17.48 -9.78
CA GLN A 212 -0.06 -17.67 -9.26
C GLN A 212 -1.05 -17.54 -10.41
N PHE A 213 -1.93 -18.52 -10.58
CA PHE A 213 -3.01 -18.46 -11.56
C PHE A 213 -4.31 -18.03 -10.87
N TYR A 214 -5.19 -17.38 -11.62
CA TYR A 214 -6.51 -17.04 -11.10
C TYR A 214 -7.54 -16.96 -12.22
N GLY A 215 -8.80 -17.11 -11.84
CA GLY A 215 -9.93 -16.90 -12.74
C GLY A 215 -11.20 -16.62 -11.95
N GLY A 216 -12.15 -15.94 -12.56
CA GLY A 216 -13.34 -15.49 -11.88
C GLY A 216 -14.40 -14.97 -12.82
N GLY A 217 -15.52 -14.58 -12.24
CA GLY A 217 -16.60 -13.93 -12.95
C GLY A 217 -17.33 -12.95 -12.06
N ASP A 218 -17.84 -11.89 -12.66
CA ASP A 218 -18.71 -10.92 -12.02
C ASP A 218 -19.73 -10.34 -13.02
N ASN A 219 -20.60 -9.49 -12.53
CA ASN A 219 -21.59 -8.79 -13.35
C ASN A 219 -21.31 -7.28 -13.48
N THR A 220 -20.04 -6.87 -13.55
CA THR A 220 -19.66 -5.47 -13.76
C THR A 220 -19.49 -5.14 -15.26
N GLY A 221 -20.37 -5.68 -16.10
CA GLY A 221 -20.51 -5.31 -17.51
C GLY A 221 -21.68 -4.35 -17.73
N ASN A 222 -21.93 -3.97 -18.98
CA ASN A 222 -23.05 -3.09 -19.35
C ASN A 222 -23.93 -3.71 -20.45
N THR A 223 -25.09 -3.12 -20.69
CA THR A 223 -26.11 -3.63 -21.62
C THR A 223 -25.57 -3.75 -23.05
N ALA A 224 -24.81 -2.75 -23.52
CA ALA A 224 -24.22 -2.73 -24.86
C ALA A 224 -23.23 -3.89 -25.10
N THR A 225 -22.43 -4.24 -24.08
CA THR A 225 -21.28 -5.16 -24.24
C THR A 225 -21.43 -6.44 -23.41
N GLY A 226 -22.62 -6.68 -22.87
CA GLY A 226 -22.95 -7.81 -21.99
C GLY A 226 -22.66 -7.54 -20.51
N ASN A 227 -23.62 -7.85 -19.65
CA ASN A 227 -23.54 -7.56 -18.21
C ASN A 227 -22.54 -8.44 -17.44
N THR A 228 -22.19 -9.61 -17.96
CA THR A 228 -21.24 -10.53 -17.30
C THR A 228 -19.82 -10.28 -17.78
N ARG A 229 -18.85 -10.40 -16.86
CA ARG A 229 -17.42 -10.47 -17.14
C ARG A 229 -16.86 -11.77 -16.59
N TRP A 230 -16.14 -12.49 -17.44
CA TRP A 230 -15.30 -13.63 -17.10
C TRP A 230 -13.86 -13.22 -17.28
N TYR A 231 -12.99 -13.60 -16.36
CA TYR A 231 -11.56 -13.31 -16.46
C TYR A 231 -10.70 -14.47 -16.00
N ALA A 232 -9.52 -14.57 -16.58
CA ALA A 232 -8.48 -15.50 -16.18
C ALA A 232 -7.12 -14.85 -16.39
N GLY A 233 -6.18 -15.14 -15.51
CA GLY A 233 -4.88 -14.50 -15.52
C GLY A 233 -3.81 -15.24 -14.74
N ALA A 234 -2.62 -14.69 -14.78
CA ALA A 234 -1.47 -15.17 -14.04
C ALA A 234 -0.62 -14.02 -13.53
N THR A 235 -0.06 -14.19 -12.34
CA THR A 235 0.93 -13.29 -11.76
C THR A 235 2.26 -14.03 -11.65
N TRP A 236 3.29 -13.55 -12.35
CA TRP A 236 4.67 -14.01 -12.25
C TRP A 236 5.47 -13.03 -11.36
N GLY A 237 5.79 -13.44 -10.14
CA GLY A 237 6.46 -12.63 -9.12
C GLY A 237 7.98 -12.63 -9.13
N ASN A 238 8.64 -13.26 -10.11
CA ASN A 238 10.10 -13.22 -10.22
C ASN A 238 10.56 -13.07 -11.67
N VAL A 239 10.02 -12.07 -12.37
CA VAL A 239 10.36 -11.78 -13.76
C VAL A 239 11.85 -11.50 -13.88
N PHE A 240 12.52 -12.17 -14.82
CA PHE A 240 13.96 -12.08 -15.08
C PHE A 240 14.88 -12.43 -13.88
N GLY A 241 14.35 -13.03 -12.80
CA GLY A 241 15.12 -13.31 -11.58
C GLY A 241 15.41 -12.07 -10.72
N LEU A 242 14.75 -10.94 -10.99
CA LEU A 242 14.98 -9.66 -10.32
C LEU A 242 13.97 -9.38 -9.19
N GLY A 243 13.05 -10.29 -8.91
CA GLY A 243 11.95 -10.08 -7.98
C GLY A 243 10.88 -9.11 -8.49
N HIS A 244 10.88 -8.81 -9.78
CA HIS A 244 9.85 -8.00 -10.42
C HIS A 244 8.56 -8.82 -10.57
N ILE A 245 7.43 -8.12 -10.69
CA ILE A 245 6.10 -8.73 -10.76
C ILE A 245 5.48 -8.41 -12.12
N LEU A 246 4.98 -9.41 -12.84
CA LEU A 246 4.16 -9.25 -14.04
C LEU A 246 2.81 -9.93 -13.82
N ASN A 247 1.73 -9.17 -13.90
CA ASN A 247 0.37 -9.70 -13.96
C ASN A 247 -0.14 -9.59 -15.40
N TYR A 248 -0.77 -10.65 -15.89
CA TYR A 248 -1.49 -10.66 -17.16
C TYR A 248 -2.90 -11.20 -16.92
N GLN A 249 -3.89 -10.56 -17.53
CA GLN A 249 -5.29 -10.95 -17.45
C GLN A 249 -5.96 -10.85 -18.81
N TYR A 250 -6.73 -11.88 -19.14
CA TYR A 250 -7.72 -11.87 -20.20
C TYR A 250 -9.12 -11.73 -19.59
N THR A 251 -9.93 -10.83 -20.12
CA THR A 251 -11.31 -10.57 -19.68
C THR A 251 -12.24 -10.65 -20.88
N THR A 252 -13.41 -11.25 -20.74
CA THR A 252 -14.41 -11.35 -21.80
C THR A 252 -15.82 -11.37 -21.22
N THR A 253 -16.84 -11.30 -22.07
CA THR A 253 -18.23 -11.57 -21.68
C THR A 253 -18.67 -12.95 -22.17
N THR A 254 -19.88 -13.38 -21.78
CA THR A 254 -20.44 -14.68 -22.21
C THR A 254 -20.46 -14.84 -23.74
N ASN A 255 -20.70 -13.75 -24.47
CA ASN A 255 -20.49 -13.68 -25.90
C ASN A 255 -19.16 -12.97 -26.22
N VAL A 256 -18.09 -13.74 -26.41
CA VAL A 256 -16.71 -13.24 -26.60
C VAL A 256 -16.58 -12.17 -27.69
N LYS A 257 -17.41 -12.22 -28.74
CA LYS A 257 -17.38 -11.22 -29.81
C LYS A 257 -17.75 -9.82 -29.31
N ARG A 258 -18.68 -9.72 -28.36
CA ARG A 258 -19.16 -8.43 -27.83
C ARG A 258 -18.09 -7.68 -27.04
N PHE A 259 -17.28 -8.42 -26.29
CA PHE A 259 -16.23 -7.84 -25.47
C PHE A 259 -15.12 -8.85 -25.18
N GLN A 260 -13.89 -8.43 -25.46
CA GLN A 260 -12.68 -9.10 -25.00
C GLN A 260 -11.61 -8.04 -24.71
N ALA A 261 -10.82 -8.27 -23.68
CA ALA A 261 -9.75 -7.38 -23.29
C ALA A 261 -8.55 -8.16 -22.74
N HIS A 262 -7.37 -7.70 -23.09
CA HIS A 262 -6.10 -8.12 -22.52
C HIS A 262 -5.57 -6.96 -21.69
N SER A 263 -5.06 -7.25 -20.50
CA SER A 263 -4.39 -6.27 -19.66
C SER A 263 -3.13 -6.87 -19.05
N PHE A 264 -2.09 -6.07 -18.94
CA PHE A 264 -0.90 -6.42 -18.18
C PHE A 264 -0.52 -5.31 -17.22
N HIS A 265 0.11 -5.70 -16.12
CA HIS A 265 0.70 -4.81 -15.14
C HIS A 265 2.08 -5.33 -14.76
N TYR A 266 3.10 -4.49 -14.87
CA TYR A 266 4.47 -4.82 -14.51
C TYR A 266 5.02 -3.87 -13.45
N THR A 267 5.57 -4.44 -12.38
CA THR A 267 6.22 -3.72 -11.28
C THR A 267 7.69 -4.12 -11.20
N ALA A 268 8.59 -3.18 -11.48
CA ALA A 268 10.02 -3.36 -11.23
C ALA A 268 10.41 -2.79 -9.86
N LEU A 269 10.96 -3.63 -8.99
CA LEU A 269 11.53 -3.25 -7.69
C LEU A 269 13.01 -2.92 -7.88
N LEU A 270 13.36 -1.63 -7.94
CA LEU A 270 14.73 -1.20 -8.22
C LEU A 270 15.62 -1.28 -6.96
N PRO A 271 16.95 -1.53 -7.11
CA PRO A 271 17.87 -1.61 -5.97
C PRO A 271 17.94 -0.34 -5.10
N TRP A 272 17.69 0.84 -5.69
CA TRP A 272 17.65 2.12 -4.97
C TRP A 272 16.26 2.44 -4.39
N ARG A 273 15.38 1.44 -4.30
CA ARG A 273 14.06 1.49 -3.64
C ARG A 273 13.01 2.40 -4.29
N ASN A 274 13.12 2.55 -5.60
CA ASN A 274 12.07 3.15 -6.43
C ASN A 274 11.38 2.07 -7.27
N LEU A 275 10.22 2.42 -7.83
CA LEU A 275 9.41 1.52 -8.65
C LEU A 275 9.32 2.04 -10.08
N ILE A 276 9.37 1.12 -11.04
CA ILE A 276 8.78 1.36 -12.36
C ILE A 276 7.49 0.56 -12.41
N LEU A 277 6.39 1.25 -12.70
CA LEU A 277 5.07 0.66 -12.86
C LEU A 277 4.63 0.87 -14.30
N LEU A 278 4.36 -0.23 -15.00
CA LEU A 278 3.86 -0.21 -16.37
C LEU A 278 2.49 -0.87 -16.40
N TRP A 279 1.55 -0.26 -17.11
CA TRP A 279 0.27 -0.87 -17.43
C TRP A 279 0.07 -0.81 -18.93
N GLY A 280 -0.60 -1.81 -19.47
CA GLY A 280 -1.13 -1.72 -20.81
C GLY A 280 -2.35 -2.59 -20.98
N GLY A 281 -3.19 -2.21 -21.92
CA GLY A 281 -4.35 -3.01 -22.27
C GLY A 281 -4.83 -2.77 -23.67
N TYR A 282 -5.53 -3.78 -24.17
CA TYR A 282 -6.11 -3.80 -25.49
C TYR A 282 -7.48 -4.45 -25.38
N ALA A 283 -8.52 -3.77 -25.84
CA ALA A 283 -9.88 -4.27 -25.86
C ALA A 283 -10.46 -4.22 -27.28
N VAL A 284 -11.32 -5.19 -27.57
CA VAL A 284 -12.12 -5.26 -28.78
C VAL A 284 -13.58 -5.30 -28.35
N VAL A 285 -14.38 -4.42 -28.93
CA VAL A 285 -15.77 -4.18 -28.51
C VAL A 285 -16.67 -4.23 -29.74
N GLU A 286 -17.62 -5.17 -29.76
CA GLU A 286 -18.66 -5.24 -30.79
C GLU A 286 -20.03 -5.09 -30.07
N PRO A 287 -20.48 -3.85 -29.80
CA PRO A 287 -21.67 -3.64 -29.01
C PRO A 287 -22.92 -4.12 -29.75
N ASP A 288 -23.91 -4.57 -28.99
CA ASP A 288 -25.20 -5.01 -29.50
C ASP A 288 -26.29 -4.05 -29.03
N ILE A 289 -26.56 -3.04 -29.85
CA ILE A 289 -27.51 -1.97 -29.56
C ILE A 289 -28.69 -2.10 -30.53
N PRO A 290 -29.92 -2.33 -30.04
CA PRO A 290 -31.09 -2.42 -30.91
C PRO A 290 -31.24 -1.16 -31.78
N GLY A 291 -31.43 -1.34 -33.08
CA GLY A 291 -31.65 -0.23 -34.03
C GLY A 291 -30.37 0.41 -34.57
N PHE A 292 -29.19 0.05 -34.08
CA PHE A 292 -27.90 0.56 -34.59
C PHE A 292 -27.15 -0.49 -35.43
N PRO A 293 -26.37 -0.06 -36.44
CA PRO A 293 -25.53 -0.98 -37.20
C PRO A 293 -24.45 -1.60 -36.31
N LYS A 294 -24.06 -2.84 -36.62
CA LYS A 294 -22.95 -3.50 -35.93
C LYS A 294 -21.67 -2.71 -36.21
N ASN A 295 -21.05 -2.21 -35.14
CA ASN A 295 -19.74 -1.58 -35.17
C ASN A 295 -18.73 -2.46 -34.43
N LYS A 296 -17.47 -2.43 -34.83
CA LYS A 296 -16.36 -3.07 -34.13
C LYS A 296 -15.34 -2.00 -33.77
N GLY A 297 -15.17 -1.78 -32.47
CA GLY A 297 -14.19 -0.87 -31.93
C GLY A 297 -12.99 -1.58 -31.30
N HIS A 298 -11.91 -0.84 -31.18
CA HIS A 298 -10.66 -1.18 -30.56
C HIS A 298 -10.27 -0.07 -29.58
N ASP A 299 -9.77 -0.46 -28.42
CA ASP A 299 -9.22 0.45 -27.41
C ASP A 299 -7.86 -0.07 -27.00
N PHE A 300 -6.83 0.75 -27.16
CA PHE A 300 -5.49 0.49 -26.69
C PHE A 300 -5.07 1.57 -25.70
N GLN A 301 -4.53 1.15 -24.56
CA GLN A 301 -4.02 2.06 -23.56
C GLN A 301 -2.69 1.59 -23.00
N GLY A 302 -1.82 2.54 -22.70
CA GLY A 302 -0.51 2.32 -22.08
C GLY A 302 -0.26 3.38 -21.03
N SER A 303 0.37 2.98 -19.93
CA SER A 303 0.71 3.87 -18.82
C SER A 303 2.07 3.49 -18.27
N ALA A 304 2.92 4.48 -18.04
CA ALA A 304 4.18 4.31 -17.34
C ALA A 304 4.21 5.26 -16.14
N ARG A 305 4.67 4.78 -14.99
CA ARG A 305 4.93 5.59 -13.79
C ARG A 305 6.30 5.23 -13.20
N TYR A 306 7.00 6.25 -12.74
CA TYR A 306 8.13 6.13 -11.84
C TYR A 306 7.69 6.55 -10.44
N ALA A 307 7.74 5.63 -9.49
CA ALA A 307 7.31 5.87 -8.12
C ALA A 307 8.51 5.94 -7.19
N ILE A 308 8.48 6.90 -6.27
CA ILE A 308 9.49 7.13 -5.26
C ILE A 308 8.81 7.00 -3.89
N PRO A 309 8.86 5.81 -3.28
CA PRO A 309 8.42 5.60 -1.91
C PRO A 309 9.38 6.27 -0.92
N PHE A 310 8.85 6.93 0.10
CA PHE A 310 9.63 7.52 1.19
C PHE A 310 8.87 7.48 2.51
N GLY A 311 9.57 7.80 3.59
CA GLY A 311 9.07 7.66 4.95
C GLY A 311 9.23 6.24 5.51
N GLU A 312 9.00 6.14 6.81
CA GLU A 312 9.25 4.93 7.58
C GLU A 312 8.17 3.88 7.33
N THR A 313 8.30 3.14 6.22
CA THR A 313 7.37 2.09 5.76
C THR A 313 7.08 1.05 6.86
N TYR A 314 8.04 0.84 7.76
CA TYR A 314 7.93 -0.12 8.87
C TYR A 314 6.88 0.27 9.93
N TYR A 315 6.69 1.56 10.24
CA TYR A 315 5.76 1.99 11.30
C TYR A 315 4.30 2.14 10.81
N GLY A 316 3.92 1.36 9.81
CA GLY A 316 2.57 1.40 9.24
C GLY A 316 2.26 2.69 8.49
N LYS A 317 3.27 3.50 8.14
CA LYS A 317 3.13 4.74 7.36
C LYS A 317 3.81 4.59 6.01
N VAL A 318 3.08 4.85 4.94
CA VAL A 318 3.61 4.76 3.57
C VAL A 318 3.39 6.10 2.89
N GLN A 319 4.44 6.62 2.25
CA GLN A 319 4.33 7.76 1.35
C GLN A 319 4.97 7.42 0.02
N GLU A 320 4.40 7.93 -1.06
CA GLU A 320 4.89 7.69 -2.41
C GLU A 320 4.56 8.86 -3.32
N THR A 321 5.55 9.35 -4.06
CA THR A 321 5.33 10.29 -5.17
C THR A 321 5.49 9.56 -6.49
N ARG A 322 4.61 9.82 -7.45
CA ARG A 322 4.56 9.19 -8.76
C ARG A 322 4.66 10.24 -9.87
N PHE A 323 5.47 9.96 -10.88
CA PHE A 323 5.52 10.74 -12.12
C PHE A 323 5.27 9.80 -13.28
N GLY A 324 4.60 10.24 -14.34
CA GLY A 324 4.50 9.40 -15.51
C GLY A 324 3.73 9.97 -16.68
N PHE A 325 3.35 9.05 -17.54
CA PHE A 325 2.79 9.33 -18.85
C PHE A 325 1.75 8.28 -19.22
N ASP A 326 0.63 8.72 -19.77
CA ASP A 326 -0.41 7.86 -20.33
C ASP A 326 -0.58 8.12 -21.81
N PHE A 327 -0.91 7.05 -22.52
CA PHE A 327 -1.34 7.06 -23.90
C PHE A 327 -2.61 6.21 -24.03
N LYS A 328 -3.59 6.72 -24.77
CA LYS A 328 -4.80 5.99 -25.15
C LYS A 328 -5.08 6.21 -26.64
N ASN A 329 -5.59 5.17 -27.28
CA ASN A 329 -6.03 5.16 -28.66
C ASN A 329 -7.33 4.37 -28.71
N TYR A 330 -8.41 4.98 -29.17
CA TYR A 330 -9.67 4.27 -29.35
C TYR A 330 -10.44 4.81 -30.54
N ASP A 331 -11.23 3.96 -31.17
CA ASP A 331 -12.06 4.27 -32.35
C ASP A 331 -13.56 4.10 -32.07
N ASN A 332 -13.93 3.94 -30.79
CA ASN A 332 -15.30 3.77 -30.33
C ASN A 332 -15.47 4.28 -28.89
N ASN A 333 -16.55 5.00 -28.63
CA ASN A 333 -16.93 5.57 -27.33
C ASN A 333 -17.99 4.74 -26.58
N LEU A 334 -18.64 3.76 -27.21
CA LEU A 334 -19.81 3.05 -26.67
C LEU A 334 -19.53 2.19 -25.43
N ILE A 335 -18.26 1.89 -25.14
CA ILE A 335 -17.89 1.23 -23.88
C ILE A 335 -18.00 2.18 -22.67
N TYR A 336 -17.97 3.48 -22.93
CA TYR A 336 -18.02 4.52 -21.91
C TYR A 336 -19.46 4.92 -21.64
N GLU A 337 -20.35 4.97 -22.62
CA GLU A 337 -21.72 5.45 -22.45
C GLU A 337 -22.65 4.46 -21.73
N GLY A 338 -23.43 5.00 -20.78
CA GLY A 338 -24.43 4.27 -19.99
C GLY A 338 -25.85 4.38 -20.54
N ASP A 339 -26.16 5.51 -21.18
CA ASP A 339 -27.38 5.72 -21.96
C ASP A 339 -27.05 5.62 -23.45
N LEU A 340 -27.80 4.82 -24.18
CA LEU A 340 -27.59 4.55 -25.60
C LEU A 340 -28.65 5.21 -26.50
N GLU A 341 -29.62 5.92 -25.92
CA GLU A 341 -30.68 6.61 -26.68
C GLU A 341 -30.20 7.90 -27.34
N GLU A 342 -29.09 8.49 -26.87
CA GLU A 342 -28.54 9.77 -27.37
C GLU A 342 -27.01 9.74 -27.67
N VAL A 343 -26.49 8.63 -28.22
CA VAL A 343 -25.04 8.50 -28.49
C VAL A 343 -24.69 8.63 -29.97
N ASP A 344 -23.84 9.60 -30.29
CA ASP A 344 -23.14 9.66 -31.57
C ASP A 344 -22.02 8.60 -31.58
N VAL A 345 -22.21 7.57 -32.42
CA VAL A 345 -21.21 6.50 -32.60
C VAL A 345 -20.08 7.03 -33.46
N VAL A 346 -18.94 7.28 -32.84
CA VAL A 346 -17.74 7.70 -33.56
C VAL A 346 -17.09 6.50 -34.25
N THR A 347 -16.67 6.71 -35.50
CA THR A 347 -15.89 5.74 -36.30
C THR A 347 -14.43 6.17 -36.52
N GLY A 348 -14.08 7.39 -36.09
CA GLY A 348 -12.73 7.95 -36.19
C GLY A 348 -11.82 7.49 -35.05
N THR A 349 -10.55 7.24 -35.35
CA THR A 349 -9.53 6.91 -34.34
C THR A 349 -9.08 8.16 -33.61
N ILE A 350 -9.10 8.15 -32.28
CA ILE A 350 -8.69 9.28 -31.44
C ILE A 350 -7.55 8.88 -30.50
N ASN A 351 -6.54 9.75 -30.42
CA ASN A 351 -5.38 9.58 -29.56
C ASN A 351 -5.42 10.57 -28.41
N LEU A 352 -5.01 10.12 -27.23
CA LEU A 352 -4.84 10.92 -26.04
C LEU A 352 -3.49 10.64 -25.41
N THR A 353 -2.76 11.70 -25.06
CA THR A 353 -1.52 11.60 -24.30
C THR A 353 -1.52 12.58 -23.14
N GLN A 354 -1.12 12.15 -21.94
CA GLN A 354 -1.10 13.02 -20.78
C GLN A 354 0.03 12.68 -19.81
N PHE A 355 0.56 13.71 -19.15
CA PHE A 355 1.49 13.56 -18.04
C PHE A 355 0.73 13.42 -16.73
N VAL A 356 1.32 12.68 -15.79
CA VAL A 356 0.72 12.39 -14.50
C VAL A 356 1.69 12.70 -13.38
N LEU A 357 1.19 13.42 -12.38
CA LEU A 357 1.86 13.64 -11.10
C LEU A 357 0.96 13.13 -9.99
N GLY A 358 1.44 12.19 -9.18
CA GLY A 358 0.69 11.56 -8.11
C GLY A 358 1.38 11.66 -6.77
N TYR A 359 0.59 11.69 -5.70
CA TYR A 359 1.05 11.53 -4.32
C TYR A 359 0.10 10.62 -3.56
N ALA A 360 0.66 9.64 -2.87
CA ALA A 360 -0.05 8.72 -2.00
C ALA A 360 0.49 8.79 -0.58
N TRP A 361 -0.42 8.76 0.38
CA TRP A 361 -0.13 8.65 1.81
C TRP A 361 -1.06 7.63 2.44
N ALA A 362 -0.52 6.73 3.26
CA ALA A 362 -1.31 5.82 4.06
C ALA A 362 -0.73 5.70 5.47
N SER A 363 -1.60 5.50 6.45
CA SER A 363 -1.22 5.20 7.83
C SER A 363 -2.14 4.13 8.39
N GLU A 364 -1.58 3.17 9.10
CA GLU A 364 -2.32 2.10 9.76
C GLU A 364 -1.83 1.93 11.20
N ASN A 365 -2.78 1.75 12.11
CA ASN A 365 -2.54 1.38 13.49
C ASN A 365 -3.62 0.41 13.97
N ALA A 366 -3.55 -0.04 15.22
CA ALA A 366 -4.47 -1.03 15.78
C ALA A 366 -5.95 -0.59 15.81
N LYS A 367 -6.26 0.71 15.64
CA LYS A 367 -7.62 1.28 15.73
C LYS A 367 -8.15 1.77 14.39
N ALA A 368 -7.28 2.16 13.47
CA ALA A 368 -7.71 2.72 12.20
C ALA A 368 -6.65 2.60 11.10
N LYS A 369 -7.16 2.59 9.87
CA LYS A 369 -6.40 2.75 8.63
C LYS A 369 -6.90 3.98 7.89
N PHE A 370 -5.98 4.82 7.45
CA PHE A 370 -6.24 5.97 6.60
C PHE A 370 -5.40 5.88 5.33
N ALA A 371 -5.99 6.28 4.21
CA ALA A 371 -5.33 6.35 2.91
C ALA A 371 -5.80 7.60 2.16
N PHE A 372 -4.87 8.28 1.52
CA PHE A 372 -5.07 9.44 0.68
C PHE A 372 -4.25 9.25 -0.60
N ASP A 373 -4.86 9.47 -1.74
CA ASP A 373 -4.22 9.39 -3.05
C ASP A 373 -4.73 10.56 -3.90
N ILE A 374 -3.82 11.31 -4.50
CA ILE A 374 -4.14 12.36 -5.47
C ILE A 374 -3.30 12.17 -6.72
N ASP A 375 -3.94 12.18 -7.88
CA ASP A 375 -3.31 12.19 -9.19
C ASP A 375 -3.76 13.43 -9.96
N LEU A 376 -2.80 14.16 -10.52
CA LEU A 376 -3.00 15.28 -11.43
C LEU A 376 -2.62 14.83 -12.83
N TYR A 377 -3.54 14.99 -13.77
CA TYR A 377 -3.39 14.66 -15.18
C TYR A 377 -3.36 15.95 -15.99
N GLY A 378 -2.47 16.02 -16.98
CA GLY A 378 -2.40 17.17 -17.88
C GLY A 378 -1.93 16.81 -19.28
N SER A 379 -2.59 17.37 -20.29
CA SER A 379 -2.24 17.23 -21.71
C SER A 379 -1.76 18.58 -22.27
N PRO A 380 -0.56 19.08 -21.89
CA PRO A 380 -0.09 20.40 -22.29
C PRO A 380 0.38 20.46 -23.76
N VAL A 381 0.69 19.30 -24.35
CA VAL A 381 1.28 19.18 -25.68
C VAL A 381 0.59 18.07 -26.47
N ARG A 382 0.41 18.33 -27.77
CA ARG A 382 -0.01 17.31 -28.74
C ARG A 382 1.21 16.49 -29.13
N ILE A 383 1.13 15.17 -29.00
CA ILE A 383 2.23 14.26 -29.32
C ILE A 383 1.90 13.41 -30.54
N LEU A 384 0.63 13.06 -30.74
CA LEU A 384 0.20 12.11 -31.77
C LEU A 384 -0.74 12.74 -32.81
N SER A 385 -0.97 12.04 -33.91
CA SER A 385 -2.04 12.36 -34.86
C SER A 385 -3.40 12.20 -34.19
N ASN A 386 -4.46 12.78 -34.74
CA ASN A 386 -5.84 12.61 -34.23
C ASN A 386 -5.98 12.97 -32.74
N GLN A 387 -5.33 14.07 -32.38
CA GLN A 387 -5.26 14.67 -31.04
C GLN A 387 -5.31 16.20 -31.24
N THR A 388 -6.41 16.68 -31.83
CA THR A 388 -6.72 18.10 -32.04
C THR A 388 -8.02 18.46 -31.37
N ASP A 389 -8.24 19.76 -31.14
CA ASP A 389 -9.49 20.24 -30.54
C ASP A 389 -10.70 19.81 -31.39
N ALA A 390 -10.56 19.77 -32.73
CA ALA A 390 -11.61 19.26 -33.62
C ALA A 390 -11.87 17.75 -33.44
N ASP A 391 -10.82 16.93 -33.27
CA ASP A 391 -10.98 15.49 -33.01
C ASP A 391 -11.68 15.25 -31.66
N TYR A 392 -11.40 16.09 -30.66
CA TYR A 392 -11.95 15.95 -29.30
C TYR A 392 -13.38 16.48 -29.22
N ASP A 393 -13.68 17.58 -29.90
CA ASP A 393 -15.02 18.19 -29.97
C ASP A 393 -16.04 17.24 -30.61
N GLU A 394 -15.61 16.38 -31.57
CA GLU A 394 -16.45 15.33 -32.16
C GLU A 394 -16.93 14.29 -31.12
N LEU A 395 -16.11 13.99 -30.10
CA LEU A 395 -16.47 13.03 -29.04
C LEU A 395 -17.18 13.67 -27.84
N SER A 396 -16.79 14.89 -27.52
CA SER A 396 -17.30 15.62 -26.37
C SER A 396 -17.29 17.09 -26.71
N ALA A 397 -18.48 17.63 -27.01
CA ALA A 397 -18.66 19.04 -27.33
C ALA A 397 -17.95 19.95 -26.30
N GLY A 398 -17.10 20.84 -26.81
CA GLY A 398 -16.30 21.78 -26.04
C GLY A 398 -15.07 21.18 -25.35
N ALA A 399 -14.67 19.94 -25.67
CA ALA A 399 -13.44 19.33 -25.16
C ALA A 399 -12.21 19.85 -25.89
N ASP A 400 -11.27 20.40 -25.13
CA ASP A 400 -9.99 20.89 -25.63
C ASP A 400 -8.90 19.82 -25.46
N VAL A 401 -7.92 19.76 -26.37
CA VAL A 401 -6.75 18.87 -26.20
C VAL A 401 -5.88 19.27 -25.01
N ARG A 402 -5.97 20.54 -24.61
CA ARG A 402 -5.23 21.10 -23.48
C ARG A 402 -6.14 21.23 -22.27
N TYR A 403 -6.09 20.21 -21.42
CA TYR A 403 -6.83 20.16 -20.18
C TYR A 403 -5.92 19.77 -19.01
N ILE A 404 -6.39 20.08 -17.79
CA ILE A 404 -5.87 19.54 -16.55
C ILE A 404 -7.06 19.02 -15.74
N TYR A 405 -6.91 17.85 -15.13
CA TYR A 405 -7.87 17.38 -14.15
C TYR A 405 -7.16 16.68 -12.98
N GLY A 406 -7.76 16.76 -11.81
CA GLY A 406 -7.32 16.08 -10.60
C GLY A 406 -8.29 14.98 -10.22
N ARG A 407 -7.76 13.83 -9.78
CA ARG A 407 -8.51 12.76 -9.13
C ARG A 407 -7.95 12.52 -7.75
N THR A 408 -8.83 12.50 -6.76
CA THR A 408 -8.47 12.22 -5.37
C THR A 408 -9.29 11.05 -4.84
N THR A 409 -8.64 10.14 -4.13
CA THR A 409 -9.29 9.05 -3.37
C THR A 409 -8.89 9.15 -1.90
N MET A 410 -9.87 9.11 -1.00
CA MET A 410 -9.67 9.17 0.44
C MET A 410 -10.39 7.98 1.09
N GLY A 411 -9.65 7.13 1.79
CA GLY A 411 -10.17 5.96 2.47
C GLY A 411 -9.91 6.03 3.96
N ALA A 412 -10.90 5.68 4.77
CA ALA A 412 -10.75 5.48 6.21
C ALA A 412 -11.44 4.19 6.63
N THR A 413 -10.80 3.41 7.49
CA THR A 413 -11.39 2.24 8.14
C THR A 413 -11.13 2.35 9.64
N TRP A 414 -12.18 2.22 10.44
CA TRP A 414 -12.10 2.22 11.89
C TRP A 414 -12.43 0.82 12.42
N TYR A 415 -11.52 0.27 13.23
CA TYR A 415 -11.68 -1.01 13.89
C TYR A 415 -12.37 -0.80 15.24
N LEU A 416 -13.58 -1.33 15.37
CA LEU A 416 -14.41 -1.19 16.56
C LEU A 416 -14.23 -2.39 17.51
N PRO A 417 -14.60 -2.26 18.79
CA PRO A 417 -14.65 -3.39 19.71
C PRO A 417 -15.46 -4.57 19.13
N ALA A 418 -15.14 -5.79 19.52
CA ALA A 418 -15.77 -7.02 19.02
C ALA A 418 -15.61 -7.30 17.51
N LYS A 419 -14.58 -6.70 16.87
CA LYS A 419 -14.21 -6.91 15.45
C LYS A 419 -15.25 -6.42 14.44
N TYR A 420 -16.03 -5.40 14.79
CA TYR A 420 -16.82 -4.65 13.82
C TYR A 420 -15.94 -3.63 13.10
N GLU A 421 -16.32 -3.24 11.90
CA GLU A 421 -15.60 -2.23 11.13
C GLU A 421 -16.56 -1.20 10.53
N ILE A 422 -16.15 0.06 10.52
CA ILE A 422 -16.74 1.09 9.68
C ILE A 422 -15.70 1.47 8.64
N SER A 423 -16.08 1.56 7.38
CA SER A 423 -15.23 2.13 6.34
C SER A 423 -15.94 3.21 5.55
N ALA A 424 -15.20 4.26 5.21
CA ALA A 424 -15.63 5.32 4.33
C ALA A 424 -14.63 5.46 3.18
N LEU A 425 -15.13 5.62 1.96
CA LEU A 425 -14.34 5.87 0.76
C LEU A 425 -14.94 7.07 0.03
N GLY A 426 -14.14 8.11 -0.17
CA GLY A 426 -14.49 9.26 -1.00
C GLY A 426 -13.63 9.30 -2.25
N ARG A 427 -14.23 9.59 -3.40
CA ARG A 427 -13.54 9.87 -4.65
C ARG A 427 -14.04 11.19 -5.23
N LEU A 428 -13.11 12.01 -5.70
CA LEU A 428 -13.39 13.33 -6.26
C LEU A 428 -12.64 13.47 -7.58
N GLN A 429 -13.32 13.96 -8.62
CA GLN A 429 -12.71 14.42 -9.86
C GLN A 429 -13.09 15.88 -10.10
N ILE A 430 -12.09 16.70 -10.40
CA ILE A 430 -12.27 18.09 -10.80
C ILE A 430 -11.47 18.34 -12.07
N ALA A 431 -12.11 18.88 -13.10
CA ALA A 431 -11.54 19.15 -14.42
C ALA A 431 -11.58 20.65 -14.74
N SER A 432 -10.60 21.12 -15.49
CA SER A 432 -10.55 22.51 -15.99
C SER A 432 -11.41 22.75 -17.24
N GLY A 433 -12.03 21.71 -17.78
CA GLY A 433 -12.69 21.71 -19.08
C GLY A 433 -13.51 20.44 -19.31
N ALA A 434 -14.23 20.39 -20.42
CA ALA A 434 -14.89 19.16 -20.86
C ALA A 434 -13.84 18.11 -21.20
N LEU A 435 -14.06 16.89 -20.73
CA LEU A 435 -13.15 15.77 -20.87
C LEU A 435 -13.69 14.78 -21.90
N LEU A 436 -12.79 14.02 -22.53
CA LEU A 436 -13.19 12.87 -23.33
C LEU A 436 -13.87 11.79 -22.46
N PRO A 437 -14.79 10.98 -23.00
CA PRO A 437 -15.49 9.93 -22.23
C PRO A 437 -14.56 8.96 -21.48
N SER A 438 -13.35 8.71 -22.01
CA SER A 438 -12.33 7.88 -21.35
C SER A 438 -11.69 8.53 -20.11
N GLU A 439 -11.76 9.85 -19.98
CA GLU A 439 -11.25 10.65 -18.85
C GLU A 439 -12.36 11.14 -17.91
N GLN A 440 -13.62 11.08 -18.33
CA GLN A 440 -14.77 11.37 -17.48
C GLN A 440 -14.90 10.37 -16.32
N PHE A 441 -15.47 10.84 -15.22
CA PHE A 441 -15.79 10.01 -14.07
C PHE A 441 -17.10 9.26 -14.33
N GLY A 442 -17.07 7.95 -14.12
CA GLY A 442 -18.25 7.10 -14.25
C GLY A 442 -18.94 6.89 -12.90
N LEU A 443 -20.21 7.23 -12.79
CA LEU A 443 -21.07 6.99 -11.64
C LEU A 443 -22.07 5.87 -11.97
N GLY A 444 -22.36 5.03 -10.97
CA GLY A 444 -23.17 3.82 -11.09
C GLY A 444 -22.32 2.55 -11.22
N GLY A 445 -22.82 1.44 -10.71
CA GLY A 445 -22.14 0.15 -10.69
C GLY A 445 -21.54 -0.22 -9.35
N TYR A 446 -20.93 -1.41 -9.29
CA TYR A 446 -20.41 -1.98 -8.06
C TYR A 446 -19.32 -1.13 -7.41
N ASP A 447 -18.40 -0.60 -8.22
CA ASP A 447 -17.23 0.11 -7.71
C ASP A 447 -17.57 1.56 -7.28
N THR A 448 -18.71 2.12 -7.71
CA THR A 448 -19.17 3.47 -7.36
C THR A 448 -20.48 3.45 -6.58
N VAL A 449 -21.64 3.68 -7.20
CA VAL A 449 -22.94 3.70 -6.51
C VAL A 449 -23.67 2.40 -6.83
N ARG A 450 -23.63 1.44 -5.88
CA ARG A 450 -24.26 0.13 -6.04
C ARG A 450 -25.76 0.26 -6.25
N GLY A 451 -26.37 -0.72 -6.91
CA GLY A 451 -27.80 -0.69 -7.21
C GLY A 451 -28.15 0.01 -8.53
N TYR A 452 -27.22 0.73 -9.15
CA TYR A 452 -27.34 1.31 -10.50
C TYR A 452 -26.44 0.58 -11.49
N ASP A 453 -26.78 0.66 -12.77
CA ASP A 453 -25.98 0.07 -13.84
C ASP A 453 -24.58 0.67 -13.90
N GLU A 454 -23.64 -0.16 -14.36
CA GLU A 454 -22.24 0.22 -14.48
C GLU A 454 -22.09 1.45 -15.38
N ARG A 455 -21.53 2.53 -14.80
CA ARG A 455 -21.21 3.76 -15.54
C ARG A 455 -22.44 4.40 -16.20
N ILE A 456 -23.62 4.31 -15.56
CA ILE A 456 -24.87 4.92 -16.06
C ILE A 456 -24.76 6.44 -16.28
N VAL A 457 -23.90 7.13 -15.51
CA VAL A 457 -23.61 8.56 -15.70
C VAL A 457 -22.11 8.78 -15.92
N ASN A 458 -21.75 9.48 -16.99
CA ASN A 458 -20.39 9.93 -17.26
C ASN A 458 -20.29 11.44 -17.22
N ILE A 459 -19.32 11.95 -16.47
CA ILE A 459 -19.29 13.38 -16.17
C ILE A 459 -17.88 13.91 -15.86
N ASP A 460 -17.65 15.19 -16.15
CA ASP A 460 -16.32 15.81 -16.06
C ASP A 460 -15.88 16.02 -14.60
N ASN A 461 -16.80 16.46 -13.74
CA ASN A 461 -16.58 16.63 -12.31
C ASN A 461 -17.51 15.72 -11.52
N ALA A 462 -16.97 14.99 -10.53
CA ALA A 462 -17.78 14.08 -9.75
C ALA A 462 -17.30 13.93 -8.31
N LEU A 463 -18.23 13.73 -7.39
CA LEU A 463 -18.01 13.28 -6.02
C LEU A 463 -18.72 11.92 -5.85
N CYS A 464 -18.00 10.91 -5.39
CA CYS A 464 -18.53 9.60 -5.05
C CYS A 464 -18.17 9.27 -3.61
N LEU A 465 -19.15 8.88 -2.80
CA LEU A 465 -19.00 8.52 -1.40
C LEU A 465 -19.57 7.13 -1.16
N ASN A 466 -18.81 6.27 -0.50
CA ASN A 466 -19.22 4.94 -0.10
C ASN A 466 -18.99 4.78 1.40
N PHE A 467 -20.03 4.37 2.11
CA PHE A 467 -19.96 4.04 3.53
C PHE A 467 -20.37 2.60 3.73
N GLU A 468 -19.57 1.84 4.47
CA GLU A 468 -19.88 0.46 4.83
C GLU A 468 -19.74 0.24 6.33
N PHE A 469 -20.69 -0.50 6.89
CA PHE A 469 -20.59 -1.10 8.20
C PHE A 469 -20.44 -2.62 8.03
N ARG A 470 -19.34 -3.18 8.50
CA ARG A 470 -19.06 -4.62 8.43
C ARG A 470 -19.20 -5.26 9.80
N PHE A 471 -19.93 -6.37 9.82
CA PHE A 471 -20.13 -7.17 11.01
C PHE A 471 -18.92 -8.06 11.27
N ARG A 472 -18.76 -8.52 12.51
CA ARG A 472 -17.65 -9.43 12.87
C ARG A 472 -17.63 -10.65 11.94
N PRO A 473 -16.47 -11.01 11.37
CA PRO A 473 -16.38 -12.19 10.51
C PRO A 473 -16.57 -13.47 11.33
N PHE A 474 -17.20 -14.47 10.73
CA PHE A 474 -17.35 -15.80 11.31
C PHE A 474 -17.10 -16.90 10.26
N SER A 475 -16.80 -18.10 10.72
CA SER A 475 -16.56 -19.27 9.85
C SER A 475 -17.89 -19.99 9.59
N LEU A 476 -18.32 -20.04 8.33
CA LEU A 476 -19.50 -20.79 7.91
C LEU A 476 -19.23 -22.29 7.92
N LEU A 477 -18.06 -22.72 7.46
CA LEU A 477 -17.72 -24.13 7.44
C LEU A 477 -17.67 -24.73 8.85
N ARG A 478 -17.19 -23.96 9.84
CA ARG A 478 -17.20 -24.41 11.24
C ARG A 478 -18.61 -24.48 11.79
N PHE A 479 -19.49 -23.55 11.39
CA PHE A 479 -20.90 -23.59 11.74
C PHE A 479 -21.57 -24.88 11.22
N PHE A 480 -21.16 -25.38 10.05
CA PHE A 480 -21.61 -26.65 9.48
C PHE A 480 -20.78 -27.89 9.90
N GLY A 481 -19.95 -27.78 10.94
CA GLY A 481 -19.25 -28.93 11.54
C GLY A 481 -17.89 -29.29 10.93
N ALA A 482 -17.32 -28.47 10.04
CA ALA A 482 -15.96 -28.70 9.56
C ALA A 482 -14.92 -28.48 10.67
N CYS A 483 -13.92 -29.36 10.74
CA CYS A 483 -12.80 -29.23 11.67
C CYS A 483 -11.76 -28.24 11.13
N CYS A 484 -11.51 -27.17 11.86
CA CYS A 484 -10.45 -26.19 11.58
C CYS A 484 -10.48 -25.54 10.17
N PRO A 485 -11.64 -25.13 9.61
CA PRO A 485 -11.64 -24.44 8.33
C PRO A 485 -11.01 -23.05 8.46
N GLN A 486 -10.33 -22.64 7.40
CA GLN A 486 -9.82 -21.28 7.23
C GLN A 486 -10.78 -20.52 6.30
N ASP A 487 -11.96 -20.18 6.80
CA ASP A 487 -12.93 -19.39 6.06
C ASP A 487 -13.44 -18.20 6.88
N TYR A 488 -13.78 -17.13 6.16
CA TYR A 488 -14.26 -15.87 6.72
C TYR A 488 -15.49 -15.43 5.94
N PHE A 489 -16.64 -15.44 6.60
CA PHE A 489 -17.88 -14.87 6.12
C PHE A 489 -18.19 -13.58 6.86
N THR A 490 -18.45 -12.53 6.10
CA THR A 490 -18.72 -11.19 6.61
C THR A 490 -20.02 -10.68 6.00
N PHE A 491 -20.97 -10.30 6.86
CA PHE A 491 -22.14 -9.51 6.46
C PHE A 491 -21.79 -8.03 6.55
N LEU A 492 -22.35 -7.22 5.65
CA LEU A 492 -22.20 -5.77 5.64
C LEU A 492 -23.50 -5.06 5.27
N ALA A 493 -23.58 -3.80 5.65
CA ALA A 493 -24.58 -2.85 5.15
C ALA A 493 -23.84 -1.63 4.59
N PHE A 494 -24.39 -1.02 3.53
CA PHE A 494 -23.78 0.13 2.88
C PHE A 494 -24.77 1.25 2.57
N TRP A 495 -24.21 2.44 2.41
CA TRP A 495 -24.85 3.62 1.81
C TRP A 495 -23.88 4.23 0.82
N ASP A 496 -24.33 4.43 -0.42
CA ASP A 496 -23.54 5.01 -1.49
C ASP A 496 -24.21 6.27 -2.03
N TYR A 497 -23.40 7.26 -2.41
CA TYR A 497 -23.85 8.53 -2.97
C TYR A 497 -22.90 8.99 -4.07
N GLY A 498 -23.47 9.45 -5.18
CA GLY A 498 -22.73 10.00 -6.32
C GLY A 498 -23.34 11.34 -6.71
N LEU A 499 -22.50 12.33 -7.00
CA LEU A 499 -22.89 13.63 -7.53
C LEU A 499 -21.99 13.93 -8.73
N GLY A 500 -22.59 14.28 -9.85
CA GLY A 500 -21.92 14.64 -11.10
C GLY A 500 -22.32 16.04 -11.55
N ILE A 501 -21.34 16.86 -11.90
CA ILE A 501 -21.54 18.21 -12.40
C ILE A 501 -20.86 18.32 -13.77
N PRO A 502 -21.63 18.56 -14.86
CA PRO A 502 -21.08 18.64 -16.20
C PRO A 502 -20.31 19.95 -16.36
N TRP A 503 -19.35 19.99 -17.29
CA TRP A 503 -18.71 21.25 -17.64
C TRP A 503 -19.66 22.14 -18.45
N GLU A 504 -19.75 23.42 -18.09
CA GLU A 504 -20.75 24.40 -18.58
C GLU A 504 -20.78 24.56 -20.11
N ARG A 505 -19.75 24.13 -20.85
CA ARG A 505 -19.68 24.27 -22.31
C ARG A 505 -20.34 23.13 -23.09
N LYS A 506 -20.81 22.06 -22.45
CA LYS A 506 -21.57 20.98 -23.11
C LYS A 506 -23.01 21.44 -23.43
N PHE A 507 -23.19 22.41 -24.32
CA PHE A 507 -24.53 22.84 -24.71
C PHE A 507 -25.12 21.86 -25.73
N LYS A 508 -26.33 21.35 -25.47
CA LYS A 508 -27.23 20.89 -26.53
C LYS A 508 -28.15 22.05 -26.89
N LEU A 509 -28.37 22.31 -28.18
CA LEU A 509 -29.45 23.19 -28.61
C LEU A 509 -30.78 22.44 -28.39
N ASP A 510 -31.68 23.03 -27.62
CA ASP A 510 -33.08 22.62 -27.64
C ASP A 510 -33.62 22.83 -29.06
N LEU A 511 -33.84 21.77 -29.82
CA LEU A 511 -34.33 21.85 -31.20
C LEU A 511 -35.72 22.51 -31.30
N ALA A 512 -36.47 22.58 -30.20
CA ALA A 512 -37.77 23.26 -30.17
C ALA A 512 -37.66 24.77 -29.96
N ASN A 513 -36.66 25.24 -29.20
CA ASN A 513 -36.54 26.65 -28.78
C ASN A 513 -35.25 27.34 -29.24
N ASN A 514 -34.33 26.60 -29.84
CA ASN A 514 -33.01 27.04 -30.29
C ASN A 514 -32.16 27.69 -29.17
N GLU A 515 -32.39 27.29 -27.93
CA GLU A 515 -31.69 27.78 -26.73
C GLU A 515 -30.67 26.74 -26.24
N PRO A 516 -29.51 27.18 -25.68
CA PRO A 516 -28.56 26.27 -25.07
C PRO A 516 -29.12 25.67 -23.78
N VAL A 517 -29.26 24.35 -23.71
CA VAL A 517 -29.62 23.64 -22.48
C VAL A 517 -28.35 23.10 -21.84
N LEU A 518 -28.07 23.58 -20.61
CA LEU A 518 -27.02 23.00 -19.78
C LEU A 518 -27.42 21.57 -19.39
N PRO A 519 -26.51 20.58 -19.45
CA PRO A 519 -26.81 19.26 -18.93
C PRO A 519 -27.06 19.41 -17.42
N PRO A 520 -28.08 18.76 -16.86
CA PRO A 520 -28.40 18.89 -15.45
C PRO A 520 -27.29 18.29 -14.57
N THR A 521 -27.19 18.80 -13.34
CA THR A 521 -26.45 18.10 -12.28
C THR A 521 -27.11 16.75 -12.03
N GLU A 522 -26.34 15.68 -12.12
CA GLU A 522 -26.79 14.31 -11.92
C GLU A 522 -26.38 13.80 -10.55
N TRP A 523 -27.22 12.99 -9.92
CA TRP A 523 -26.86 12.36 -8.64
C TRP A 523 -27.50 11.00 -8.48
N LEU A 524 -26.80 10.09 -7.79
CA LEU A 524 -27.21 8.73 -7.53
C LEU A 524 -27.14 8.48 -6.02
N MET A 525 -28.04 7.67 -5.48
CA MET A 525 -27.99 7.32 -4.06
C MET A 525 -28.60 5.94 -3.83
N SER A 526 -27.94 5.12 -3.02
CA SER A 526 -28.44 3.77 -2.71
C SER A 526 -28.08 3.30 -1.31
N VAL A 527 -28.79 2.27 -0.87
CA VAL A 527 -28.49 1.51 0.33
C VAL A 527 -28.63 0.02 0.06
N GLY A 528 -27.93 -0.80 0.83
CA GLY A 528 -28.09 -2.24 0.66
C GLY A 528 -27.35 -3.09 1.66
N PRO A 529 -27.77 -4.36 1.83
CA PRO A 529 -26.96 -5.38 2.45
C PRO A 529 -25.95 -5.98 1.47
N GLY A 530 -24.89 -6.57 2.01
CA GLY A 530 -23.91 -7.34 1.25
C GLY A 530 -23.28 -8.46 2.06
N ILE A 531 -22.65 -9.38 1.35
CA ILE A 531 -21.89 -10.49 1.92
C ILE A 531 -20.53 -10.59 1.24
N ARG A 532 -19.52 -10.96 2.02
CA ARG A 532 -18.20 -11.34 1.56
C ARG A 532 -17.89 -12.72 2.12
N TYR A 533 -17.38 -13.59 1.28
CA TYR A 533 -16.97 -14.93 1.70
C TYR A 533 -15.61 -15.27 1.13
N VAL A 534 -14.68 -15.65 2.00
CA VAL A 534 -13.32 -16.05 1.65
C VAL A 534 -13.06 -17.41 2.23
N ILE A 535 -12.60 -18.35 1.40
CA ILE A 535 -12.11 -19.66 1.83
C ILE A 535 -10.62 -19.72 1.50
N THR A 536 -9.79 -19.76 2.54
CA THR A 536 -8.33 -19.78 2.46
C THR A 536 -7.82 -18.63 1.58
N ASN A 537 -6.81 -18.89 0.75
CA ASN A 537 -6.34 -18.00 -0.31
C ASN A 537 -6.82 -18.45 -1.70
N TYR A 538 -7.76 -19.39 -1.77
CA TYR A 538 -8.16 -20.05 -3.03
C TYR A 538 -9.50 -19.56 -3.57
N LEU A 539 -10.45 -19.15 -2.74
CA LEU A 539 -11.76 -18.67 -3.19
C LEU A 539 -12.14 -17.38 -2.47
N SER A 540 -12.60 -16.39 -3.24
CA SER A 540 -13.31 -15.22 -2.74
C SER A 540 -14.62 -15.05 -3.49
N ALA A 541 -15.69 -14.68 -2.79
CA ALA A 541 -17.00 -14.42 -3.35
C ALA A 541 -17.64 -13.19 -2.69
N ARG A 542 -18.43 -12.46 -3.46
CA ARG A 542 -19.18 -11.27 -3.02
C ARG A 542 -20.58 -11.27 -3.62
N ALA A 543 -21.54 -10.79 -2.83
CA ALA A 543 -22.85 -10.42 -3.31
C ALA A 543 -23.35 -9.18 -2.58
N ASP A 544 -23.86 -8.21 -3.32
CA ASP A 544 -24.40 -6.95 -2.80
C ASP A 544 -25.77 -6.72 -3.44
N TRP A 545 -26.76 -6.28 -2.65
CA TRP A 545 -28.07 -5.93 -3.15
C TRP A 545 -28.32 -4.44 -2.92
N GLY A 546 -28.18 -3.62 -3.96
CA GLY A 546 -28.38 -2.18 -3.88
C GLY A 546 -29.81 -1.79 -4.22
N VAL A 547 -30.45 -1.02 -3.35
CA VAL A 547 -31.77 -0.41 -3.55
C VAL A 547 -31.58 1.07 -3.86
N LYS A 548 -32.11 1.51 -5.01
CA LYS A 548 -32.01 2.90 -5.48
C LYS A 548 -32.89 3.81 -4.61
N LEU A 549 -32.32 4.88 -4.08
CA LEU A 549 -33.03 5.92 -3.30
C LEU A 549 -33.35 7.16 -4.15
N HIS A 550 -32.69 7.30 -5.31
CA HIS A 550 -33.00 8.31 -6.32
C HIS A 550 -33.22 7.66 -7.68
N ARG A 551 -34.13 8.19 -8.50
CA ARG A 551 -34.39 7.71 -9.85
C ARG A 551 -33.94 8.78 -10.84
N THR A 552 -33.02 8.40 -11.72
CA THR A 552 -32.61 9.21 -12.87
C THR A 552 -33.60 9.01 -14.03
N THR A 553 -33.56 9.90 -15.01
CA THR A 553 -34.38 9.80 -16.24
C THR A 553 -33.99 8.62 -17.12
N PHE A 554 -32.73 8.17 -16.99
CA PHE A 554 -32.12 7.10 -17.77
C PHE A 554 -32.23 5.72 -17.10
N ASP A 555 -33.02 5.62 -16.02
CA ASP A 555 -33.13 4.41 -15.21
C ASP A 555 -33.98 3.33 -15.92
N ASP A 556 -33.51 2.08 -15.93
CA ASP A 556 -34.14 0.91 -16.58
C ASP A 556 -35.52 0.50 -16.00
N GLY A 557 -36.04 1.29 -15.05
CA GLY A 557 -37.28 1.05 -14.32
C GLY A 557 -37.15 0.12 -13.10
N SER A 558 -36.01 -0.55 -12.92
CA SER A 558 -35.79 -1.43 -11.77
C SER A 558 -35.51 -0.62 -10.49
N ARG A 559 -36.05 -1.04 -9.34
CA ARG A 559 -35.81 -0.34 -8.04
C ARG A 559 -34.55 -0.81 -7.32
N SER A 560 -33.90 -1.86 -7.80
CA SER A 560 -32.74 -2.47 -7.14
C SER A 560 -31.96 -3.35 -8.08
N GLN A 561 -30.68 -3.56 -7.79
CA GLN A 561 -29.79 -4.42 -8.57
C GLN A 561 -28.91 -5.27 -7.66
N PHE A 562 -28.56 -6.47 -8.12
CA PHE A 562 -27.56 -7.32 -7.48
C PHE A 562 -26.21 -7.13 -8.14
N ASN A 563 -25.15 -7.01 -7.35
CA ASN A 563 -23.77 -7.11 -7.82
C ASN A 563 -23.17 -8.40 -7.25
N LEU A 564 -22.72 -9.29 -8.13
CA LEU A 564 -22.19 -10.60 -7.80
C LEU A 564 -20.77 -10.73 -8.35
N GLY A 565 -19.89 -11.40 -7.63
CA GLY A 565 -18.58 -11.73 -8.14
C GLY A 565 -17.92 -12.86 -7.37
N PHE A 566 -17.04 -13.60 -8.05
CA PHE A 566 -16.18 -14.58 -7.41
C PHE A 566 -14.85 -14.69 -8.13
N VAL A 567 -13.81 -15.05 -7.37
CA VAL A 567 -12.46 -15.33 -7.87
C VAL A 567 -11.94 -16.59 -7.23
N ILE A 568 -11.36 -17.45 -8.05
CA ILE A 568 -10.58 -18.60 -7.65
C ILE A 568 -9.12 -18.30 -7.99
N SER A 569 -8.21 -18.54 -7.05
CA SER A 569 -6.76 -18.42 -7.25
C SER A 569 -6.07 -19.72 -6.86
N TYR A 570 -4.92 -20.00 -7.47
CA TYR A 570 -4.07 -21.15 -7.15
C TYR A 570 -2.59 -20.78 -7.25
#